data_AF-A0A519BTL8-F1
#
_entry.id   AF-A0A519BTL8-F1
#
_cell.length_a   1.000
_cell.length_b   1.000
_cell.length_c   1.000
_cell.angle_alpha   90.00
_cell.angle_beta   90.00
_cell.angle_gamma   90.00
#
_symmetry.space_group_name_H-M   'P 1'
#
loop_
_entity.id
_entity.type
_entity.pdbx_description
1 polymer ?
#
loop_
_entity_poly.entity_id
_entity_poly.type
_entity_poly.pdbx_seq_one_letter_code
_entity_poly.pdbx_strand_id
1 'polypeptide(L)' 'KFGSVPHSGFGLGLDRLVAWLCGADHIRDVIAFPRTMRRTTP' A
#
# COMPACT_ATOMS: atom_id res chain seq x y z
N LYS A 1 20.42 -8.70 -25.82
CA LYS A 1 21.05 -7.63 -26.63
C LYS A 1 21.60 -6.47 -25.80
N PHE A 2 21.29 -6.35 -24.51
CA PHE A 2 22.16 -5.70 -23.50
C PHE A 2 21.97 -6.51 -22.21
N GLY A 3 22.96 -7.31 -21.79
CA GLY A 3 22.77 -8.37 -20.77
C GLY A 3 22.01 -7.89 -19.54
N SER A 4 20.81 -8.44 -19.31
CA SER A 4 20.07 -8.20 -18.07
C SER A 4 20.65 -9.09 -16.97
N VAL A 5 20.83 -8.54 -15.77
CA VAL A 5 21.33 -9.30 -14.61
C VAL A 5 20.19 -10.06 -13.95
N PRO A 6 20.46 -11.18 -13.25
CA PRO A 6 19.47 -11.82 -12.39
C PRO A 6 19.05 -10.81 -11.31
N HIS A 7 17.77 -10.42 -11.31
CA HIS A 7 17.21 -9.47 -10.36
C HIS A 7 15.93 -10.00 -9.73
N SER A 8 15.71 -9.67 -8.47
CA SER A 8 14.48 -9.96 -7.73
C SER A 8 14.01 -8.70 -7.01
N GLY A 9 12.72 -8.60 -6.74
CA GLY A 9 12.15 -7.49 -5.97
C GLY A 9 10.93 -7.95 -5.20
N PHE A 10 10.56 -7.17 -4.19
CA PHE A 10 9.31 -7.33 -3.46
C PHE A 10 8.64 -5.97 -3.29
N GLY A 11 7.32 -5.99 -3.15
CA GLY A 11 6.53 -4.80 -2.84
C GLY A 11 5.96 -4.90 -1.44
N LEU A 12 5.85 -3.77 -0.77
CA LEU A 12 5.21 -3.65 0.54
C LEU A 12 4.22 -2.49 0.50
N GLY A 13 2.97 -2.78 0.90
CA GLY A 13 1.95 -1.73 1.02
C GLY A 13 2.13 -0.96 2.32
N LEU A 14 2.51 0.31 2.24
CA LEU A 14 2.74 1.17 3.42
C LEU A 14 1.50 1.22 4.32
N ASP A 15 0.33 1.48 3.76
CA ASP A 15 -0.91 1.60 4.54
C ASP A 15 -1.27 0.28 5.24
N ARG A 16 -0.97 -0.87 4.61
CA ARG A 16 -1.15 -2.19 5.22
C ARG A 16 -0.13 -2.45 6.33
N LEU A 17 1.12 -2.03 6.15
CA LEU A 17 2.16 -2.11 7.18
C LEU A 17 1.74 -1.29 8.40
N VAL A 18 1.30 -0.04 8.19
CA VAL A 18 0.86 0.85 9.26
C VAL A 18 -0.38 0.31 9.95
N ALA A 19 -1.38 -0.17 9.21
CA ALA A 19 -2.57 -0.80 9.80
C ALA A 19 -2.21 -1.99 10.69
N TRP A 20 -1.24 -2.82 10.29
CA TRP A 20 -0.76 -3.93 11.12
C TRP A 20 -0.02 -3.46 12.37
N LEU A 21 0.90 -2.49 12.23
CA LEU A 21 1.66 -1.93 13.35
C LEU A 21 0.76 -1.23 14.38
N CYS A 22 -0.29 -0.55 13.91
CA CYS A 22 -1.24 0.19 14.75
C CYS A 22 -2.44 -0.65 15.20
N GLY A 23 -2.58 -1.90 14.74
CA GLY A 23 -3.74 -2.75 15.06
C GLY A 23 -5.08 -2.20 14.56
N ALA A 24 -5.07 -1.46 13.44
CA ALA A 24 -6.28 -0.88 12.88
C ALA A 24 -7.17 -1.96 12.26
N ASP A 25 -8.47 -1.93 12.55
CA ASP A 25 -9.46 -2.87 12.00
C ASP A 25 -9.62 -2.68 10.48
N HIS A 26 -9.57 -1.43 10.01
CA HIS A 26 -9.67 -1.11 8.59
C HIS A 26 -8.51 -0.22 8.11
N ILE A 27 -7.97 -0.52 6.92
CA ILE A 27 -6.91 0.29 6.26
C ILE A 27 -7.31 1.76 6.01
N ARG A 28 -8.60 2.10 6.09
CA ARG A 28 -9.09 3.47 5.84
C ARG A 28 -8.76 4.39 7.01
N ASP A 29 -8.55 3.82 8.20
CA ASP A 29 -8.30 4.57 9.42
C ASP A 29 -6.85 5.07 9.49
N VAL A 30 -5.98 4.54 8.64
CA VAL A 30 -4.56 4.94 8.52
C VAL A 30 -4.28 5.77 7.27
N ILE A 31 -5.30 6.08 6.47
CA ILE A 31 -5.20 6.88 5.25
C ILE A 31 -6.00 8.17 5.44
N ALA A 32 -5.39 9.34 5.24
CA ALA A 32 -6.07 10.62 5.43
C ALA A 32 -7.25 10.82 4.45
N PHE A 33 -7.06 10.47 3.17
CA PHE A 33 -8.09 10.60 2.13
C PHE A 33 -8.27 9.29 1.35
N PRO A 34 -8.93 8.27 1.95
CA PRO A 34 -9.03 6.95 1.34
C PRO A 34 -9.80 7.00 0.02
N ARG A 35 -9.19 6.43 -1.02
CA ARG A 35 -9.82 6.23 -2.33
C ARG A 35 -10.40 4.83 -2.40
N THR A 36 -11.66 4.75 -2.77
CA THR A 36 -12.36 3.48 -2.99
C THR A 36 -13.22 3.61 -4.24
N MET A 37 -13.73 2.49 -4.76
CA MET A 37 -14.66 2.51 -5.90
C MET A 37 -15.87 3.44 -5.68
N ARG A 38 -16.26 3.67 -4.41
CA ARG A 38 -17.40 4.53 -4.03
C ARG A 38 -17.00 5.93 -3.54
N ARG A 39 -15.70 6.26 -3.47
CA ARG A 39 -15.22 7.55 -2.93
C ARG A 39 -13.96 8.03 -3.63
N THR A 40 -14.06 9.17 -4.32
CA THR A 40 -12.96 9.82 -5.08
C THR A 40 -12.75 11.30 -4.75
N THR A 41 -13.57 11.90 -3.90
CA THR A 41 -13.39 13.26 -3.37
C THR A 41 -12.89 13.22 -1.92
N PRO A 42 -12.22 14.27 -1.40
CA PRO A 42 -12.28 14.50 0.04
C PRO A 42 -13.74 14.49 0.51
#